data_AF-A0A3S0DF16-F1
#
_entry.id   AF-A0A3S0DF16-F1
#
_cell.length_a   1.000
_cell.length_b   1.000
_cell.length_c   1.000
_cell.angle_alpha   90.00
_cell.angle_beta   90.00
_cell.angle_gamma   90.00
#
_symmetry.space_group_name_H-M   'P 1'
#
loop_
_entity.id
_entity.type
_entity.pdbx_description
1 polymer ?
#
loop_
_entity_poly.entity_id
_entity_poly.type
_entity_poly.pdbx_seq_one_letter_code
_entity_poly.pdbx_strand_id
1 'polypeptide(L)'
;ALEVTPDADVSLLLSLPDEPRVAWSVRSAGDRLLPAEPVPERPSCVALATGRTAVAPSSTEMGACGHLRESADGVHDLDDGLDPGEDGVGSASEELWWEPTEVAALCLPLVIGERNLGVLCVTTAPGELPDRDRQATLEHVVHVGSARLESLRRRRGPSTPGPTDPVTGLPTEVALRARAGELTRSHQPWCLAVVRVDGADEFRHLHGPHTWDDAMRLIADTTSTTLRPDDVVVRLDGERVAAVLSGCSTAQAAAALERARESLVLAHTMAGIEHFTCSVGLVDGTRTTSIDDGIRLADAAGHAALLQGGNRVVVADASII
;
A
#
# COMPACT_ATOMS: atom_id res chain seq x y z
N ALA A 1 -22.21 2.01 1.01
CA ALA A 1 -21.14 3.02 0.85
C ALA A 1 -21.81 4.34 0.53
N LEU A 2 -21.42 5.43 1.19
CA LEU A 2 -21.92 6.77 0.84
C LEU A 2 -21.01 7.28 -0.27
N GLU A 3 -21.53 7.41 -1.48
CA GLU A 3 -20.78 7.94 -2.61
C GLU A 3 -20.61 9.46 -2.41
N VAL A 4 -19.38 9.89 -2.11
CA VAL A 4 -19.10 11.29 -1.72
C VAL A 4 -19.28 12.25 -2.90
N THR A 5 -19.04 11.76 -4.13
CA THR A 5 -19.16 12.50 -5.39
C THR A 5 -19.65 11.56 -6.52
N PRO A 6 -20.96 11.32 -6.65
CA PRO A 6 -21.51 10.30 -7.57
C PRO A 6 -21.38 10.64 -9.07
N ASP A 7 -21.22 11.92 -9.41
CA ASP A 7 -21.12 12.40 -10.81
C ASP A 7 -19.74 13.02 -11.12
N ALA A 8 -18.69 12.51 -10.48
CA ALA A 8 -17.33 13.02 -10.65
C ALA A 8 -16.37 11.95 -11.15
N ASP A 9 -15.48 12.33 -12.08
CA ASP A 9 -14.30 11.52 -12.38
C ASP A 9 -13.22 11.83 -11.34
N VAL A 10 -12.67 10.77 -10.74
CA VAL A 10 -11.70 10.85 -9.65
C VAL A 10 -10.42 10.20 -10.11
N SER A 11 -9.34 10.97 -10.14
CA SER A 11 -8.01 10.50 -10.51
C SER A 11 -6.98 10.87 -9.46
N LEU A 12 -6.01 9.98 -9.27
CA LEU A 12 -4.87 10.17 -8.40
C LEU A 12 -3.60 10.27 -9.25
N LEU A 13 -2.99 11.45 -9.25
CA LEU A 13 -1.71 11.71 -9.89
C LEU A 13 -0.60 11.53 -8.86
N LEU A 14 0.28 10.55 -9.08
CA LEU A 14 1.32 10.18 -8.14
C LEU A 14 2.71 10.58 -8.60
N SER A 15 3.44 11.25 -7.72
CA SER A 15 4.86 11.58 -7.92
C SER A 15 5.77 10.51 -7.32
N LEU A 16 6.92 10.31 -7.95
CA LEU A 16 7.97 9.43 -7.44
C LEU A 16 8.62 10.01 -6.15
N PRO A 17 9.23 9.18 -5.29
CA PRO A 17 9.78 9.62 -4.00
C PRO A 17 10.81 10.76 -4.08
N ASP A 18 11.62 10.77 -5.14
CA ASP A 18 12.75 11.68 -5.32
C ASP A 18 12.54 12.71 -6.43
N GLU A 19 11.33 12.76 -7.01
CA GLU A 19 11.02 13.67 -8.10
C GLU A 19 9.65 14.36 -7.89
N PRO A 20 9.57 15.69 -8.05
CA PRO A 20 8.29 16.41 -8.05
C PRO A 20 7.45 16.13 -9.31
N ARG A 21 7.91 15.24 -10.19
CA ARG A 21 7.24 14.83 -11.41
C ARG A 21 6.20 13.75 -11.08
N VAL A 22 4.96 14.00 -11.50
CA VAL A 22 3.93 12.95 -11.62
C VAL A 22 4.39 11.95 -12.66
N ALA A 23 4.40 10.67 -12.28
CA ALA A 23 4.78 9.58 -13.17
C ALA A 23 3.61 8.65 -13.49
N TRP A 24 2.55 8.67 -12.66
CA TRP A 24 1.45 7.72 -12.76
C TRP A 24 0.11 8.42 -12.51
N SER A 25 -0.90 7.98 -13.27
CA SER A 25 -2.31 8.30 -13.06
C SER A 25 -3.06 7.04 -12.67
N VAL A 26 -3.92 7.12 -11.66
CA VAL A 26 -4.81 6.04 -11.24
C VAL A 26 -6.22 6.60 -11.22
N ARG A 27 -7.10 6.12 -12.08
CA ARG A 27 -8.50 6.57 -12.16
C ARG A 27 -9.42 5.67 -11.34
N SER A 28 -10.52 6.23 -10.84
CA SER A 28 -11.60 5.49 -10.19
C SER A 28 -12.76 5.29 -11.17
N ALA A 29 -13.32 4.10 -11.20
CA ALA A 29 -14.54 3.77 -11.92
C ALA A 29 -15.50 3.08 -10.96
N GLY A 30 -16.54 3.81 -10.51
CA GLY A 30 -17.41 3.36 -9.43
C GLY A 30 -16.63 3.10 -8.13
N ASP A 31 -16.74 1.90 -7.58
CA ASP A 31 -16.06 1.47 -6.35
C ASP A 31 -14.66 0.86 -6.57
N ARG A 32 -14.12 0.92 -7.79
CA ARG A 32 -12.84 0.31 -8.17
C ARG A 32 -11.83 1.32 -8.65
N LEU A 33 -10.57 1.09 -8.31
CA LEU A 33 -9.43 1.75 -8.95
C LEU A 33 -9.04 0.98 -10.21
N LEU A 34 -8.86 1.70 -11.30
CA LEU A 34 -8.30 1.18 -12.54
C LEU A 34 -6.77 1.00 -12.42
N PRO A 35 -6.13 0.16 -13.24
CA PRO A 35 -4.68 0.02 -13.26
C PRO A 35 -3.97 1.36 -13.43
N ALA A 36 -2.79 1.49 -12.82
CA ALA A 36 -1.99 2.69 -12.94
C ALA A 36 -1.41 2.84 -14.36
N GLU A 37 -1.62 4.01 -14.95
CA GLU A 37 -1.12 4.34 -16.29
C GLU A 37 0.02 5.36 -16.19
N PRO A 38 1.10 5.20 -16.98
CA PRO A 38 2.20 6.15 -16.99
C PRO A 38 1.75 7.48 -17.60
N VAL A 39 2.14 8.60 -16.97
CA VAL A 39 1.87 9.94 -17.51
C VAL A 39 3.06 10.37 -18.37
N PRO A 40 2.89 10.53 -19.70
CA PRO A 40 4.00 10.78 -20.62
C PRO A 40 4.65 12.16 -20.40
N GLU A 41 3.84 13.18 -20.09
CA GLU A 41 4.29 14.56 -19.87
C GLU A 41 4.24 14.98 -18.39
N ARG A 42 4.71 16.19 -18.06
CA ARG A 42 4.63 16.72 -16.68
C ARG A 42 3.33 17.52 -16.55
N PRO A 43 2.26 16.96 -15.96
CA PRO A 43 1.01 17.69 -15.79
C PRO A 43 1.25 18.94 -14.94
N SER A 44 0.79 20.08 -15.43
CA SER A 44 0.84 21.33 -14.67
C SER A 44 -0.36 21.42 -13.73
N CYS A 45 -0.10 21.44 -12.42
CA CYS A 45 -1.14 21.51 -11.40
C CYS A 45 -0.73 22.49 -10.28
N VAL A 46 -1.60 23.46 -10.00
CA VAL A 46 -1.35 24.47 -8.94
C VAL A 46 -1.31 23.81 -7.57
N ALA A 47 -2.18 22.84 -7.30
CA ALA A 47 -2.17 22.10 -6.04
C ALA A 47 -0.88 21.28 -5.87
N LEU A 48 -0.39 20.67 -6.97
CA LEU A 48 0.87 19.96 -6.97
C LEU A 48 2.04 20.91 -6.67
N ALA A 49 2.09 22.06 -7.34
CA ALA A 49 3.18 23.04 -7.21
C ALA A 49 3.20 23.76 -5.84
N THR A 50 2.04 24.00 -5.24
CA THR A 50 1.92 24.83 -4.02
C THR A 50 1.70 24.02 -2.75
N GLY A 51 1.31 22.74 -2.86
CA GLY A 51 0.90 21.94 -1.71
C GLY A 51 -0.38 22.46 -1.04
N ARG A 52 -1.20 23.24 -1.75
CA ARG A 52 -2.48 23.77 -1.27
C ARG A 52 -3.62 23.30 -2.15
N THR A 53 -4.82 23.15 -1.58
CA THR A 53 -6.03 22.88 -2.37
C THR A 53 -6.20 23.94 -3.45
N ALA A 54 -6.43 23.50 -4.69
CA ALA A 54 -6.73 24.38 -5.81
C ALA A 54 -8.10 24.02 -6.38
N VAL A 55 -8.83 25.05 -6.79
CA VAL A 55 -10.15 24.92 -7.40
C VAL A 55 -10.12 25.64 -8.73
N ALA A 56 -10.50 24.95 -9.80
CA ALA A 56 -10.69 25.52 -11.12
C ALA A 56 -12.17 25.33 -11.49
N PRO A 57 -12.95 26.42 -11.65
CA PRO A 57 -14.37 26.30 -11.99
C PRO A 57 -14.59 25.88 -13.46
N SER A 58 -13.54 25.94 -14.29
CA SER A 58 -13.53 25.51 -15.69
C SER A 58 -12.09 25.22 -16.16
N SER A 59 -11.93 24.30 -17.12
CA SER A 59 -10.68 23.96 -17.80
C SER A 59 -10.23 25.04 -18.80
N THR A 60 -11.16 25.86 -19.29
CA THR A 60 -10.90 26.91 -20.29
C THR A 60 -10.50 28.24 -19.65
N GLU A 61 -10.79 28.43 -18.36
CA GLU A 61 -10.47 29.67 -17.64
C GLU A 61 -8.97 29.94 -17.52
N MET A 62 -8.63 31.22 -17.44
CA MET A 62 -7.26 31.68 -17.22
C MET A 62 -6.84 31.35 -15.79
N GLY A 63 -5.83 30.49 -15.63
CA GLY A 63 -5.39 29.99 -14.33
C GLY A 63 -5.92 28.60 -13.98
N ALA A 64 -6.67 27.95 -14.87
CA ALA A 64 -6.97 26.53 -14.77
C ALA A 64 -5.68 25.70 -14.63
N CYS A 65 -5.74 24.60 -13.89
CA CYS A 65 -4.61 23.69 -13.82
C CYS A 65 -4.37 23.10 -15.22
N GLY A 66 -3.18 23.26 -15.81
CA GLY A 66 -2.98 22.93 -17.22
C GLY A 66 -3.15 21.44 -17.56
N HIS A 67 -3.06 20.54 -16.57
CA HIS A 67 -3.46 19.13 -16.75
C HIS A 67 -4.94 18.93 -17.13
N LEU A 68 -5.81 19.90 -16.82
CA LEU A 68 -7.22 19.89 -17.22
C LEU A 68 -7.41 20.18 -18.71
N ARG A 69 -6.48 20.93 -19.33
CA ARG A 69 -6.51 21.24 -20.76
C ARG A 69 -6.02 20.05 -21.58
N GLU A 70 -4.94 19.41 -21.12
CA GLU A 70 -4.42 18.16 -21.71
C GLU A 70 -5.46 17.03 -21.69
N SER A 71 -6.30 16.97 -20.64
CA SER A 71 -7.40 16.00 -20.54
C SER A 71 -8.59 16.33 -21.47
N ALA A 72 -8.78 17.61 -21.81
CA ALA A 72 -9.81 18.05 -22.76
C ALA A 72 -9.38 17.87 -24.23
N ASP A 73 -8.06 17.93 -24.50
CA ASP A 73 -7.49 17.82 -25.85
C ASP A 73 -7.03 16.39 -26.23
N GLY A 74 -7.03 15.43 -25.28
CA GLY A 74 -6.39 14.11 -25.39
C GLY A 74 -7.17 12.99 -26.09
N VAL A 75 -8.23 13.29 -26.87
CA VAL A 75 -8.90 12.29 -27.71
C VAL A 75 -8.03 12.04 -28.95
N HIS A 76 -7.24 10.97 -28.92
CA HIS A 76 -6.67 10.43 -30.15
C HIS A 76 -7.82 9.87 -31.00
N ASP A 77 -8.12 10.55 -32.11
CA ASP A 77 -8.87 10.00 -33.25
C ASP A 77 -8.24 8.65 -33.65
N LEU A 78 -8.85 7.55 -33.21
CA LEU A 78 -8.70 6.26 -33.86
C LEU A 78 -9.71 6.21 -35.01
N ASP A 79 -9.44 6.97 -36.07
CA ASP A 79 -10.04 6.77 -37.39
C ASP A 79 -9.37 5.54 -38.03
N ASP A 80 -9.78 4.34 -37.58
CA ASP A 80 -9.53 3.11 -38.33
C ASP A 80 -10.60 3.02 -39.43
N GLY A 81 -10.16 3.32 -40.65
CA GLY A 81 -11.01 3.47 -41.82
C GLY A 81 -11.98 2.32 -42.05
N LEU A 82 -13.27 2.68 -42.18
CA LEU A 82 -14.31 1.84 -42.76
C LEU A 82 -15.07 2.62 -43.83
N ASP A 83 -15.06 2.03 -45.02
CA ASP A 83 -15.75 2.40 -46.27
C ASP A 83 -17.26 2.65 -46.04
N PRO A 84 -17.90 3.68 -46.66
CA PRO A 84 -19.33 3.92 -46.47
C PRO A 84 -20.14 2.96 -47.35
N GLY A 85 -20.62 1.88 -46.76
CA GLY A 85 -21.55 0.93 -47.36
C GLY A 85 -22.90 0.92 -46.65
N GLU A 86 -23.96 1.01 -47.45
CA GLU A 86 -25.36 1.26 -47.12
C GLU A 86 -26.06 0.26 -46.15
N ASP A 87 -27.11 0.80 -45.51
CA ASP A 87 -28.32 0.15 -45.00
C ASP A 87 -28.27 -0.83 -43.82
N GLY A 88 -28.80 -0.37 -42.67
CA GLY A 88 -29.15 -1.25 -41.55
C GLY A 88 -29.79 -0.53 -40.38
N VAL A 89 -31.13 -0.50 -40.34
CA VAL A 89 -31.92 -0.08 -39.17
C VAL A 89 -31.66 -1.06 -38.01
N GLY A 90 -31.07 -0.58 -36.93
CA GLY A 90 -30.84 -1.33 -35.69
C GLY A 90 -30.90 -0.41 -34.46
N SER A 91 -31.90 -0.65 -33.62
CA SER A 91 -32.22 0.06 -32.39
C SER A 91 -31.31 -0.29 -31.20
N ALA A 92 -31.14 0.68 -30.29
CA ALA A 92 -30.48 0.64 -28.96
C ALA A 92 -28.93 0.58 -29.02
N SER A 93 -28.18 1.50 -28.42
CA SER A 93 -28.27 2.00 -27.05
C SER A 93 -28.03 3.51 -26.92
N GLU A 94 -28.89 4.18 -26.15
CA GLU A 94 -28.60 5.46 -25.49
C GLU A 94 -27.63 5.21 -24.31
N GLU A 95 -26.37 4.93 -24.61
CA GLU A 95 -25.30 5.16 -23.64
C GLU A 95 -24.74 6.55 -23.95
N LEU A 96 -25.19 7.55 -23.18
CA LEU A 96 -24.62 8.89 -23.19
C LEU A 96 -23.15 8.81 -22.75
N TRP A 97 -22.25 8.74 -23.72
CA TRP A 97 -20.84 9.08 -23.59
C TRP A 97 -20.78 10.55 -23.15
N TRP A 98 -20.64 10.80 -21.85
CA TRP A 98 -20.39 12.14 -21.36
C TRP A 98 -18.97 12.53 -21.82
N GLU A 99 -18.87 13.46 -22.77
CA GLU A 99 -17.61 14.16 -23.03
C GLU A 99 -17.85 15.66 -22.85
N PRO A 100 -17.71 16.20 -21.62
CA PRO A 100 -17.63 17.62 -21.41
C PRO A 100 -16.23 18.04 -21.86
N THR A 101 -16.14 18.70 -23.00
CA THR A 101 -14.94 19.42 -23.44
C THR A 101 -14.49 20.47 -22.41
N GLU A 102 -15.41 20.87 -21.53
CA GLU A 102 -15.16 21.78 -20.42
C GLU A 102 -15.53 21.13 -19.07
N VAL A 103 -14.57 21.11 -18.13
CA VAL A 103 -14.75 20.52 -16.80
C VAL A 103 -14.33 21.48 -15.69
N ALA A 104 -14.95 21.38 -14.52
CA ALA A 104 -14.44 21.97 -13.28
C ALA A 104 -13.58 20.95 -12.53
N ALA A 105 -12.69 21.42 -11.65
CA ALA A 105 -11.84 20.56 -10.85
C ALA A 105 -11.60 21.06 -9.42
N LEU A 106 -11.63 20.12 -8.48
CA LEU A 106 -11.08 20.25 -7.14
C LEU A 106 -9.81 19.39 -7.05
N CYS A 107 -8.68 20.04 -6.82
CA CYS A 107 -7.37 19.40 -6.73
C CYS A 107 -6.87 19.45 -5.28
N LEU A 108 -6.77 18.28 -4.64
CA LEU A 108 -6.40 18.11 -3.24
C LEU A 108 -4.99 17.51 -3.14
N PRO A 109 -4.00 18.24 -2.60
CA PRO A 109 -2.62 17.78 -2.58
C PRO A 109 -2.40 16.72 -1.49
N LEU A 110 -1.60 15.71 -1.79
CA LEU A 110 -1.23 14.66 -0.84
C LEU A 110 0.03 15.08 -0.06
N VAL A 111 -0.13 15.97 0.92
CA VAL A 111 0.98 16.61 1.65
C VAL A 111 1.30 15.93 2.96
N ILE A 112 2.60 15.73 3.23
CA ILE A 112 3.11 15.30 4.53
C ILE A 112 4.36 16.09 4.88
N GLY A 113 4.32 16.80 6.01
CA GLY A 113 5.35 17.79 6.33
C GLY A 113 5.42 18.83 5.23
N GLU A 114 6.59 18.97 4.61
CA GLU A 114 6.82 19.90 3.48
C GLU A 114 6.78 19.22 2.10
N ARG A 115 6.50 17.90 2.04
CA ARG A 115 6.56 17.11 0.80
C ARG A 115 5.17 16.90 0.22
N ASN A 116 5.06 17.05 -1.10
CA ASN A 116 3.85 16.73 -1.85
C ASN A 116 4.03 15.41 -2.63
N LEU A 117 3.23 14.41 -2.28
CA LEU A 117 3.34 13.04 -2.83
C LEU A 117 2.55 12.84 -4.12
N GLY A 118 1.68 13.79 -4.46
CA GLY A 118 0.75 13.71 -5.58
C GLY A 118 -0.47 14.60 -5.38
N VAL A 119 -1.48 14.44 -6.22
CA VAL A 119 -2.75 15.17 -6.10
C VAL A 119 -3.91 14.24 -6.39
N LEU A 120 -4.96 14.32 -5.56
CA LEU A 120 -6.27 13.77 -5.87
C LEU A 120 -7.03 14.83 -6.65
N CYS A 121 -7.37 14.52 -7.90
CA CYS A 121 -8.16 15.37 -8.77
C CYS A 121 -9.58 14.83 -8.83
N VAL A 122 -10.54 15.68 -8.53
CA VAL A 122 -11.97 15.42 -8.68
C VAL A 122 -12.48 16.36 -9.76
N THR A 123 -12.87 15.82 -10.90
CA THR A 123 -13.39 16.58 -12.04
C THR A 123 -14.90 16.38 -12.19
N THR A 124 -15.61 17.48 -12.37
CA THR A 124 -17.07 17.56 -12.46
C THR A 124 -17.48 18.41 -13.66
N ALA A 125 -18.78 18.45 -13.97
CA ALA A 125 -19.29 19.45 -14.89
C ALA A 125 -19.02 20.88 -14.35
N PRO A 126 -18.92 21.89 -15.23
CA PRO A 126 -18.76 23.28 -14.84
C PRO A 126 -19.86 23.74 -13.88
N GLY A 127 -19.47 24.30 -12.74
CA GLY A 127 -20.42 24.75 -11.71
C GLY A 127 -20.91 23.68 -10.73
N GLU A 128 -20.54 22.41 -10.90
CA GLU A 128 -20.96 21.28 -10.05
C GLU A 128 -19.88 20.83 -9.05
N LEU A 129 -18.99 21.75 -8.67
CA LEU A 129 -17.94 21.46 -7.69
C LEU A 129 -18.53 20.97 -6.35
N PRO A 130 -17.84 20.05 -5.64
CA PRO A 130 -18.27 19.61 -4.33
C PRO A 130 -18.49 20.80 -3.39
N ASP A 131 -19.60 20.76 -2.65
CA ASP A 131 -19.85 21.73 -1.59
C ASP A 131 -18.80 21.65 -0.46
N ARG A 132 -18.87 22.57 0.50
CA ARG A 132 -17.89 22.65 1.60
C ARG A 132 -17.82 21.39 2.45
N ASP A 133 -18.93 20.70 2.67
CA ASP A 133 -18.98 19.52 3.54
C ASP A 133 -18.38 18.30 2.82
N ARG A 134 -18.69 18.14 1.52
CA ARG A 134 -18.07 17.12 0.66
C ARG A 134 -16.57 17.40 0.47
N GLN A 135 -16.20 18.66 0.25
CA GLN A 135 -14.79 19.06 0.17
C GLN A 135 -14.05 18.72 1.47
N ALA A 136 -14.59 19.05 2.64
CA ALA A 136 -13.98 18.71 3.93
C ALA A 136 -13.84 17.19 4.13
N THR A 137 -14.80 16.41 3.65
CA THR A 137 -14.74 14.94 3.67
C THR A 137 -13.61 14.43 2.78
N LEU A 138 -13.48 14.95 1.55
CA LEU A 138 -12.41 14.59 0.62
C LEU A 138 -11.03 15.01 1.15
N GLU A 139 -10.92 16.19 1.77
CA GLU A 139 -9.70 16.65 2.45
C GLU A 139 -9.29 15.69 3.57
N HIS A 140 -10.26 15.17 4.34
CA HIS A 140 -10.00 14.16 5.36
C HIS A 140 -9.51 12.83 4.75
N VAL A 141 -10.15 12.37 3.67
CA VAL A 141 -9.73 11.16 2.94
C VAL A 141 -8.31 11.33 2.39
N VAL A 142 -7.99 12.48 1.80
CA VAL A 142 -6.65 12.80 1.30
C VAL A 142 -5.63 12.83 2.42
N HIS A 143 -5.97 13.40 3.57
CA HIS A 143 -5.09 13.42 4.73
C HIS A 143 -4.76 12.00 5.23
N VAL A 144 -5.78 11.17 5.44
CA VAL A 144 -5.62 9.76 5.88
C VAL A 144 -4.89 8.94 4.82
N GLY A 145 -5.27 9.09 3.56
CA GLY A 145 -4.66 8.42 2.42
C GLY A 145 -3.20 8.79 2.21
N SER A 146 -2.83 10.06 2.41
CA SER A 146 -1.45 10.53 2.37
C SER A 146 -0.60 9.83 3.42
N ALA A 147 -1.05 9.81 4.68
CA ALA A 147 -0.34 9.11 5.75
C ALA A 147 -0.15 7.61 5.44
N ARG A 148 -1.15 6.97 4.83
CA ARG A 148 -1.05 5.57 4.40
C ARG A 148 -0.06 5.40 3.24
N LEU A 149 -0.12 6.25 2.23
CA LEU A 149 0.81 6.23 1.08
C LEU A 149 2.25 6.47 1.51
N GLU A 150 2.50 7.41 2.42
CA GLU A 150 3.82 7.63 2.99
C GLU A 150 4.26 6.49 3.88
N SER A 151 3.35 5.87 4.63
CA SER A 151 3.68 4.63 5.35
C SER A 151 4.11 3.53 4.37
N LEU A 152 3.41 3.37 3.25
CA LEU A 152 3.79 2.43 2.17
C LEU A 152 5.10 2.84 1.48
N ARG A 153 5.38 4.13 1.33
CA ARG A 153 6.65 4.64 0.76
C ARG A 153 7.82 4.48 1.70
N ARG A 154 7.65 4.78 3.00
CA ARG A 154 8.65 4.55 4.06
C ARG A 154 8.95 3.06 4.26
N ARG A 155 8.03 2.19 3.87
CA ARG A 155 8.28 0.74 3.82
C ARG A 155 9.20 0.32 2.67
N ARG A 156 9.41 1.18 1.65
CA ARG A 156 10.36 0.96 0.54
C ARG A 156 11.76 1.57 0.77
N GLY A 157 12.08 2.10 1.94
CA GLY A 157 13.45 2.55 2.27
C GLY A 157 13.68 2.69 3.77
N PRO A 158 14.77 2.14 4.34
CA PRO A 158 14.88 1.93 5.78
C PRO A 158 15.19 3.21 6.57
N SER A 159 14.64 3.33 7.79
CA SER A 159 15.15 4.24 8.84
C SER A 159 16.39 3.68 9.56
N THR A 160 16.83 2.47 9.18
CA THR A 160 18.05 1.81 9.66
C THR A 160 19.03 1.73 8.49
N PRO A 161 20.17 2.45 8.50
CA PRO A 161 21.18 2.32 7.46
C PRO A 161 21.62 0.85 7.33
N GLY A 162 21.51 0.25 6.15
CA GLY A 162 21.91 -1.14 5.96
C GLY A 162 21.36 -1.77 4.68
N PRO A 163 21.86 -2.97 4.32
CA PRO A 163 21.36 -3.72 3.17
C PRO A 163 19.91 -4.14 3.39
N THR A 164 19.15 -4.09 2.31
CA THR A 164 17.76 -4.56 2.22
C THR A 164 17.67 -5.82 1.35
N ASP A 165 16.62 -6.59 1.57
CA ASP A 165 16.27 -7.75 0.73
C ASP A 165 15.65 -7.27 -0.59
N PRO A 166 16.10 -7.78 -1.75
CA PRO A 166 15.65 -7.30 -3.06
C PRO A 166 14.20 -7.69 -3.41
N VAL A 167 13.63 -8.71 -2.75
CA VAL A 167 12.26 -9.17 -3.03
C VAL A 167 11.25 -8.34 -2.27
N THR A 168 11.47 -8.19 -0.96
CA THR A 168 10.52 -7.59 -0.01
C THR A 168 10.82 -6.14 0.32
N GLY A 169 12.03 -5.64 0.05
CA GLY A 169 12.49 -4.32 0.47
C GLY A 169 12.73 -4.17 1.97
N LEU A 170 12.49 -5.23 2.76
CA LEU A 170 12.74 -5.22 4.19
C LEU A 170 14.24 -5.12 4.49
N PRO A 171 14.62 -4.52 5.63
CA PRO A 171 15.96 -4.68 6.17
C PRO A 171 16.33 -6.16 6.33
N THR A 172 17.63 -6.44 6.33
CA THR A 172 18.16 -7.78 6.64
C THR A 172 18.29 -8.00 8.15
N GLU A 173 18.64 -9.24 8.52
CA GLU A 173 18.92 -9.66 9.90
C GLU A 173 19.87 -8.73 10.68
N VAL A 174 20.75 -7.99 9.98
CA VAL A 174 21.63 -6.98 10.59
C VAL A 174 20.84 -5.95 11.41
N ALA A 175 19.70 -5.47 10.88
CA ALA A 175 18.85 -4.50 11.57
C ALA A 175 18.14 -5.11 12.79
N LEU A 176 17.73 -6.38 12.69
CA LEU A 176 17.12 -7.12 13.80
C LEU A 176 18.07 -7.21 14.99
N ARG A 177 19.33 -7.62 14.73
CA ARG A 177 20.38 -7.74 15.74
C ARG A 177 20.72 -6.40 16.38
N ALA A 178 20.81 -5.35 15.57
CA ALA A 178 21.07 -4.00 16.07
C ALA A 178 19.97 -3.54 17.04
N ARG A 179 18.70 -3.70 16.66
CA ARG A 179 17.55 -3.27 17.46
C ARG A 179 17.43 -4.05 18.77
N ALA A 180 17.47 -5.38 18.71
CA ALA A 180 17.36 -6.19 19.91
C ALA A 180 18.55 -5.98 20.87
N GLY A 181 19.75 -5.75 20.34
CA GLY A 181 20.92 -5.38 21.14
C GLY A 181 20.77 -4.02 21.81
N GLU A 182 20.19 -3.02 21.14
CA GLU A 182 19.88 -1.71 21.71
C GLU A 182 18.86 -1.81 22.85
N LEU A 183 17.75 -2.51 22.63
CA LEU A 183 16.70 -2.73 23.63
C LEU A 183 17.24 -3.46 24.87
N THR A 184 18.07 -4.49 24.64
CA THR A 184 18.72 -5.23 25.73
C THR A 184 19.65 -4.34 26.55
N ARG A 185 20.53 -3.55 25.91
CA ARG A 185 21.44 -2.63 26.62
C ARG A 185 20.70 -1.54 27.39
N SER A 186 19.57 -1.08 26.86
CA SER A 186 18.73 -0.06 27.50
C SER A 186 17.74 -0.63 28.52
N HIS A 187 17.79 -1.94 28.80
CA HIS A 187 16.86 -2.64 29.71
C HIS A 187 15.38 -2.43 29.34
N GLN A 188 15.09 -2.21 28.06
CA GLN A 188 13.74 -2.13 27.55
C GLN A 188 13.20 -3.54 27.26
N PRO A 189 11.97 -3.86 27.66
CA PRO A 189 11.37 -5.15 27.33
C PRO A 189 11.15 -5.26 25.82
N TRP A 190 11.37 -6.45 25.26
CA TRP A 190 11.18 -6.71 23.84
C TRP A 190 10.81 -8.17 23.60
N CYS A 191 10.18 -8.44 22.47
CA CYS A 191 9.86 -9.79 22.02
C CYS A 191 10.40 -10.02 20.61
N LEU A 192 10.69 -11.27 20.25
CA LEU A 192 11.12 -11.67 18.91
C LEU A 192 10.12 -12.63 18.30
N ALA A 193 9.69 -12.32 17.08
CA ALA A 193 8.79 -13.15 16.29
C ALA A 193 9.48 -13.67 15.03
N VAL A 194 9.16 -14.90 14.63
CA VAL A 194 9.49 -15.48 13.33
C VAL A 194 8.19 -15.90 12.65
N VAL A 195 7.95 -15.38 11.45
CA VAL A 195 6.77 -15.60 10.61
C VAL A 195 7.16 -16.50 9.43
N ARG A 196 6.37 -17.55 9.19
CA ARG A 196 6.56 -18.52 8.10
C ARG A 196 5.27 -18.75 7.34
N VAL A 197 5.38 -18.94 6.02
CA VAL A 197 4.26 -19.45 5.21
C VAL A 197 3.97 -20.90 5.58
N ASP A 198 2.71 -21.22 5.83
CA ASP A 198 2.26 -22.59 6.04
C ASP A 198 2.28 -23.34 4.70
N GLY A 199 2.92 -24.52 4.64
CA GLY A 199 3.03 -25.28 3.40
C GLY A 199 3.91 -24.63 2.33
N ALA A 200 4.94 -23.87 2.73
CA ALA A 200 5.81 -23.11 1.82
C ALA A 200 6.33 -23.90 0.60
N ASP A 201 6.80 -25.13 0.80
CA ASP A 201 7.32 -25.98 -0.28
C ASP A 201 6.23 -26.34 -1.30
N GLU A 202 5.04 -26.71 -0.82
CA GLU A 202 3.88 -27.05 -1.66
C GLU A 202 3.40 -25.82 -2.44
N PHE A 203 3.25 -24.68 -1.77
CA PHE A 203 2.85 -23.42 -2.39
C PHE A 203 3.84 -23.00 -3.49
N ARG A 204 5.15 -23.06 -3.20
CA ARG A 204 6.19 -22.72 -4.19
C ARG A 204 6.17 -23.69 -5.38
N HIS A 205 5.97 -24.98 -5.13
CA HIS A 205 5.90 -25.98 -6.20
C HIS A 205 4.69 -25.75 -7.11
N LEU A 206 3.54 -25.41 -6.53
CA LEU A 206 2.29 -25.24 -7.25
C LEU A 206 2.23 -23.92 -8.05
N HIS A 207 2.74 -22.82 -7.48
CA HIS A 207 2.55 -21.48 -8.03
C HIS A 207 3.83 -20.85 -8.60
N GLY A 208 4.99 -21.46 -8.37
CA GLY A 208 6.26 -21.01 -8.90
C GLY A 208 6.89 -19.81 -8.16
N PRO A 209 8.08 -19.38 -8.61
CA PRO A 209 8.91 -18.42 -7.88
C PRO A 209 8.35 -16.99 -7.86
N HIS A 210 7.63 -16.57 -8.90
CA HIS A 210 7.06 -15.22 -8.95
C HIS A 210 5.93 -15.03 -7.93
N THR A 211 4.99 -15.97 -7.87
CA THR A 211 3.91 -15.94 -6.88
C THR A 211 4.44 -16.13 -5.47
N TRP A 212 5.52 -16.89 -5.29
CA TRP A 212 6.22 -16.97 -4.01
C TRP A 212 6.77 -15.61 -3.57
N ASP A 213 7.44 -14.89 -4.47
CA ASP A 213 7.94 -13.55 -4.19
C ASP A 213 6.80 -12.58 -3.83
N ASP A 214 5.66 -12.68 -4.52
CA ASP A 214 4.47 -11.88 -4.22
C ASP A 214 3.87 -12.21 -2.84
N ALA A 215 3.77 -13.49 -2.48
CA ALA A 215 3.36 -13.93 -1.15
C ALA A 215 4.28 -13.36 -0.06
N MET A 216 5.60 -13.38 -0.30
CA MET A 216 6.58 -12.83 0.63
C MET A 216 6.52 -11.30 0.74
N ARG A 217 6.25 -10.59 -0.36
CA ARG A 217 5.97 -9.13 -0.34
C ARG A 217 4.72 -8.84 0.48
N LEU A 218 3.65 -9.62 0.28
CA LEU A 218 2.40 -9.46 1.01
C LEU A 218 2.58 -9.67 2.52
N ILE A 219 3.33 -10.69 2.93
CA ILE A 219 3.67 -10.91 4.35
C ILE A 219 4.48 -9.75 4.90
N ALA A 220 5.51 -9.31 4.17
CA ALA A 220 6.36 -8.21 4.58
C ALA A 220 5.54 -6.93 4.81
N ASP A 221 4.68 -6.57 3.84
CA ASP A 221 3.84 -5.39 3.90
C ASP A 221 2.79 -5.49 5.01
N THR A 222 2.09 -6.63 5.13
CA THR A 222 1.05 -6.82 6.13
C THR A 222 1.62 -6.81 7.54
N THR A 223 2.72 -7.53 7.78
CA THR A 223 3.38 -7.59 9.09
C THR A 223 3.86 -6.20 9.46
N SER A 224 4.58 -5.54 8.56
CA SER A 224 5.11 -4.22 8.83
C SER A 224 3.97 -3.20 9.06
N THR A 225 2.86 -3.28 8.31
CA THR A 225 1.74 -2.33 8.43
C THR A 225 0.90 -2.49 9.67
N THR A 226 0.93 -3.67 10.27
CA THR A 226 0.18 -3.97 11.48
C THR A 226 0.97 -3.69 12.75
N LEU A 227 2.31 -3.81 12.67
CA LEU A 227 3.22 -3.52 13.76
C LEU A 227 3.51 -2.01 13.91
N ARG A 228 4.05 -1.63 15.06
CA ARG A 228 4.30 -0.22 15.41
C ARG A 228 5.52 0.31 14.66
N PRO A 229 5.66 1.63 14.48
CA PRO A 229 6.84 2.23 13.85
C PRO A 229 8.18 1.92 14.54
N ASP A 230 8.15 1.61 15.83
CA ASP A 230 9.34 1.29 16.64
C ASP A 230 9.67 -0.21 16.65
N ASP A 231 8.83 -1.03 16.02
CA ASP A 231 9.08 -2.45 15.78
C ASP A 231 9.91 -2.59 14.49
N VAL A 232 10.89 -3.51 14.50
CA VAL A 232 11.76 -3.74 13.33
C VAL A 232 11.39 -5.07 12.70
N VAL A 233 10.86 -5.03 11.48
CA VAL A 233 10.56 -6.20 10.66
C VAL A 233 11.69 -6.40 9.64
N VAL A 234 12.17 -7.63 9.50
CA VAL A 234 13.29 -7.97 8.61
C VAL A 234 12.98 -9.20 7.77
N ARG A 235 13.68 -9.30 6.65
CA ARG A 235 13.87 -10.57 5.96
C ARG A 235 14.97 -11.36 6.66
N LEU A 236 14.67 -12.57 7.14
CA LEU A 236 15.69 -13.49 7.65
C LEU A 236 16.34 -14.27 6.50
N ASP A 237 15.54 -14.86 5.63
CA ASP A 237 16.01 -15.67 4.51
C ASP A 237 14.93 -15.81 3.42
N GLY A 238 15.06 -16.78 2.51
CA GLY A 238 14.12 -17.03 1.42
C GLY A 238 12.68 -17.37 1.84
N GLU A 239 12.41 -17.66 3.11
CA GLU A 239 11.09 -18.15 3.57
C GLU A 239 10.59 -17.51 4.85
N ARG A 240 11.46 -16.80 5.56
CA ARG A 240 11.18 -16.32 6.91
C ARG A 240 11.28 -14.81 6.99
N VAL A 241 10.27 -14.23 7.62
CA VAL A 241 10.27 -12.85 8.08
C VAL A 241 10.41 -12.89 9.60
N ALA A 242 11.16 -11.96 10.19
CA ALA A 242 11.21 -11.82 11.64
C ALA A 242 10.90 -10.39 12.06
N ALA A 243 10.48 -10.25 13.32
CA ALA A 243 10.24 -8.95 13.91
C ALA A 243 10.80 -8.88 15.33
N VAL A 244 11.38 -7.74 15.70
CA VAL A 244 11.63 -7.36 17.09
C VAL A 244 10.58 -6.32 17.47
N LEU A 245 9.76 -6.65 18.47
CA LEU A 245 8.71 -5.79 18.99
C LEU A 245 9.20 -5.11 20.26
N SER A 246 9.12 -3.78 20.28
CA SER A 246 9.72 -2.94 21.30
C SER A 246 8.73 -2.59 22.41
N GLY A 247 9.20 -2.60 23.67
CA GLY A 247 8.45 -2.08 24.81
C GLY A 247 7.16 -2.84 25.13
N CYS A 248 7.10 -4.15 24.87
CA CYS A 248 5.89 -4.95 25.01
C CYS A 248 6.09 -6.26 25.77
N SER A 249 5.03 -6.73 26.42
CA SER A 249 4.91 -8.10 26.94
C SER A 249 4.61 -9.10 25.82
N THR A 250 4.86 -10.39 26.07
CA THR A 250 4.51 -11.48 25.14
C THR A 250 3.03 -11.50 24.78
N ALA A 251 2.13 -11.19 25.72
CA ALA A 251 0.69 -11.12 25.46
C ALA A 251 0.34 -9.98 24.47
N GLN A 252 0.95 -8.80 24.65
CA GLN A 252 0.75 -7.67 23.74
C GLN A 252 1.33 -7.94 22.35
N ALA A 253 2.52 -8.56 22.30
CA ALA A 253 3.15 -8.95 21.05
C ALA A 253 2.32 -10.01 20.32
N ALA A 254 1.84 -11.04 21.01
CA ALA A 254 0.98 -12.07 20.43
C ALA A 254 -0.31 -11.45 19.84
N ALA A 255 -0.97 -10.55 20.56
CA ALA A 255 -2.15 -9.85 20.04
C ALA A 255 -1.85 -8.99 18.80
N ALA A 256 -0.67 -8.38 18.70
CA ALA A 256 -0.27 -7.62 17.52
C ALA A 256 0.02 -8.52 16.31
N LEU A 257 0.66 -9.66 16.55
CA LEU A 257 0.96 -10.65 15.51
C LEU A 257 -0.31 -11.36 15.04
N GLU A 258 -1.28 -11.59 15.92
CA GLU A 258 -2.59 -12.14 15.56
C GLU A 258 -3.33 -11.18 14.62
N ARG A 259 -3.35 -9.88 14.93
CA ARG A 259 -3.89 -8.86 14.01
C ARG A 259 -3.18 -8.85 12.66
N ALA A 260 -1.86 -9.06 12.65
CA ALA A 260 -1.08 -9.10 11.41
C ALA A 260 -1.48 -10.33 10.57
N ARG A 261 -1.62 -11.50 11.22
CA ARG A 261 -2.09 -12.74 10.61
C ARG A 261 -3.51 -12.61 10.05
N GLU A 262 -4.42 -12.02 10.81
CA GLU A 262 -5.80 -11.76 10.38
C GLU A 262 -5.85 -10.76 9.21
N SER A 263 -5.04 -9.69 9.25
CA SER A 263 -4.94 -8.71 8.17
C SER A 263 -4.41 -9.33 6.89
N LEU A 264 -3.58 -10.38 6.99
CA LEU A 264 -3.05 -11.08 5.83
C LEU A 264 -4.18 -11.73 5.05
N VAL A 265 -5.16 -12.35 5.73
CA VAL A 265 -6.35 -12.95 5.09
C VAL A 265 -7.06 -11.94 4.17
N LEU A 266 -7.29 -10.71 4.66
CA LEU A 266 -7.90 -9.65 3.86
C LEU A 266 -6.99 -9.17 2.72
N ALA A 267 -5.69 -9.10 2.97
CA ALA A 267 -4.71 -8.62 2.00
C ALA A 267 -4.61 -9.55 0.77
N HIS A 268 -4.78 -10.87 0.93
CA HIS A 268 -4.82 -11.82 -0.18
C HIS A 268 -5.91 -11.48 -1.19
N THR A 269 -7.14 -11.26 -0.69
CA THR A 269 -8.31 -10.99 -1.53
C THR A 269 -8.13 -9.72 -2.35
N MET A 270 -7.49 -8.69 -1.76
CA MET A 270 -7.23 -7.43 -2.44
C MET A 270 -6.09 -7.54 -3.47
N ALA A 271 -5.08 -8.36 -3.19
CA ALA A 271 -3.91 -8.51 -4.06
C ALA A 271 -4.13 -9.49 -5.23
N GLY A 272 -5.20 -10.30 -5.20
CA GLY A 272 -5.45 -11.33 -6.21
C GLY A 272 -4.40 -12.46 -6.18
N ILE A 273 -3.76 -12.66 -5.02
CA ILE A 273 -2.77 -13.72 -4.81
C ILE A 273 -3.49 -14.96 -4.26
N GLU A 274 -3.03 -16.14 -4.66
CA GLU A 274 -3.52 -17.41 -4.15
C GLU A 274 -3.47 -17.47 -2.63
N HIS A 275 -4.49 -18.08 -2.02
CA HIS A 275 -4.65 -18.06 -0.58
C HIS A 275 -3.57 -18.89 0.11
N PHE A 276 -2.85 -18.28 1.05
CA PHE A 276 -1.95 -18.97 1.98
C PHE A 276 -2.17 -18.48 3.42
N THR A 277 -1.66 -19.24 4.38
CA THR A 277 -1.67 -18.82 5.79
C THR A 277 -0.24 -18.73 6.32
N CYS A 278 -0.09 -18.13 7.49
CA CYS A 278 1.20 -18.06 8.15
C CYS A 278 1.10 -18.48 9.61
N SER A 279 2.17 -19.11 10.07
CA SER A 279 2.39 -19.44 11.46
C SER A 279 3.49 -18.55 12.02
N VAL A 280 3.31 -18.11 13.26
CA VAL A 280 4.23 -17.21 13.93
C VAL A 280 4.69 -17.84 15.23
N GLY A 281 6.00 -17.94 15.43
CA GLY A 281 6.56 -18.24 16.72
C GLY A 281 7.07 -16.98 17.40
N LEU A 282 6.82 -16.85 18.71
CA LEU A 282 7.12 -15.66 19.50
C LEU A 282 7.93 -16.03 20.74
N VAL A 283 8.99 -15.29 21.05
CA VAL A 283 9.77 -15.47 22.29
C VAL A 283 9.95 -14.15 23.03
N ASP A 284 9.93 -14.23 24.35
CA ASP A 284 10.30 -13.12 25.24
C ASP A 284 11.81 -12.90 25.19
N GLY A 285 12.27 -11.66 24.95
CA GLY A 285 13.69 -11.33 24.89
C GLY A 285 14.47 -11.70 26.15
N THR A 286 13.82 -11.67 27.32
CA THR A 286 14.45 -12.05 28.61
C THR A 286 14.77 -13.54 28.73
N ARG A 287 14.15 -14.36 27.87
CA ARG A 287 14.39 -15.81 27.82
C ARG A 287 15.45 -16.22 26.82
N THR A 288 16.08 -15.24 26.17
CA THR A 288 17.11 -15.47 25.15
C THR A 288 18.49 -15.20 25.73
N THR A 289 19.44 -16.08 25.43
CA THR A 289 20.86 -15.90 25.77
C THR A 289 21.62 -15.10 24.71
N SER A 290 21.08 -15.05 23.49
CA SER A 290 21.57 -14.28 22.36
C SER A 290 20.44 -14.08 21.34
N ILE A 291 20.66 -13.25 20.31
CA ILE A 291 19.70 -13.13 19.20
C ILE A 291 19.56 -14.43 18.42
N ASP A 292 20.66 -15.17 18.24
CA ASP A 292 20.63 -16.48 17.58
C ASP A 292 19.78 -17.49 18.35
N ASP A 293 19.86 -17.47 19.68
CA ASP A 293 18.99 -18.25 20.54
C ASP A 293 17.52 -17.81 20.41
N GLY A 294 17.26 -16.50 20.42
CA GLY A 294 15.92 -15.96 20.20
C GLY A 294 15.30 -16.37 18.87
N ILE A 295 16.05 -16.24 17.76
CA ILE A 295 15.60 -16.66 16.42
C ILE A 295 15.29 -18.16 16.42
N ARG A 296 16.18 -18.99 16.99
CA ARG A 296 15.97 -20.44 17.07
C ARG A 296 14.71 -20.79 17.86
N LEU A 297 14.51 -20.18 19.03
CA LEU A 297 13.35 -20.43 19.89
C LEU A 297 12.04 -20.00 19.23
N ALA A 298 12.03 -18.84 18.59
CA ALA A 298 10.88 -18.37 17.83
C ALA A 298 10.61 -19.26 16.61
N ASP A 299 11.62 -19.67 15.86
CA ASP A 299 11.44 -20.58 14.71
C ASP A 299 10.90 -21.95 15.15
N ALA A 300 11.39 -22.49 16.28
CA ALA A 300 10.87 -23.73 16.87
C ALA A 300 9.40 -23.61 17.29
N ALA A 301 9.01 -22.49 17.91
CA ALA A 301 7.61 -22.23 18.25
C ALA A 301 6.73 -22.09 16.99
N GLY A 302 7.22 -21.44 15.94
CA GLY A 302 6.53 -21.35 14.65
C GLY A 302 6.40 -22.72 13.98
N HIS A 303 7.40 -23.57 14.10
CA HIS A 303 7.30 -24.95 13.63
C HIS A 303 6.29 -25.77 14.42
N ALA A 304 6.23 -25.61 15.75
CA ALA A 304 5.21 -26.24 16.57
C ALA A 304 3.80 -25.77 16.16
N ALA A 305 3.62 -24.50 15.80
CA ALA A 305 2.37 -23.98 15.26
C ALA A 305 1.95 -24.70 13.97
N LEU A 306 2.89 -24.95 13.04
CA LEU A 306 2.64 -25.74 11.82
C LEU A 306 2.13 -27.15 12.15
N LEU A 307 2.79 -27.84 13.07
CA LEU A 307 2.41 -29.19 13.50
C LEU A 307 1.02 -29.25 14.17
N GLN A 308 0.56 -28.13 14.73
CA GLN A 308 -0.76 -28.02 15.37
C GLN A 308 -1.88 -27.59 14.40
N GLY A 309 -1.62 -27.59 13.09
CA GLY A 309 -2.58 -27.22 12.05
C GLY A 309 -2.40 -25.81 11.49
N GLY A 310 -1.29 -25.15 11.80
CA GLY A 310 -0.90 -23.87 11.24
C GLY A 310 -1.78 -22.68 11.64
N ASN A 311 -1.63 -21.60 10.88
CA ASN A 311 -2.43 -20.39 10.90
C ASN A 311 -2.64 -19.78 12.30
N ARG A 312 -1.56 -19.66 13.07
CA ARG A 312 -1.62 -19.19 14.48
C ARG A 312 -0.31 -18.61 14.98
N VAL A 313 -0.41 -17.89 16.10
CA VAL A 313 0.74 -17.47 16.90
C VAL A 313 0.96 -18.46 18.05
N VAL A 314 2.20 -18.93 18.23
CA VAL A 314 2.62 -19.76 19.37
C VAL A 314 3.76 -19.07 20.11
N VAL A 315 3.65 -18.99 21.43
CA VAL A 315 4.71 -18.44 22.30
C VAL A 315 5.64 -19.58 22.72
N ALA A 316 6.94 -19.39 22.53
CA ALA A 316 7.97 -20.30 22.99
C ALA A 316 7.90 -20.45 24.52
N ASP A 317 7.66 -21.67 24.98
CA ASP A 317 7.73 -22.04 26.38
C ASP A 317 8.77 -23.15 26.61
N ALA A 318 8.99 -23.52 27.87
CA ALA A 318 10.00 -24.52 28.22
C ALA A 318 9.70 -25.94 27.70
N SER A 319 8.50 -26.19 27.16
CA SER A 319 8.10 -27.47 26.57
C SER A 319 8.35 -27.57 25.06
N ILE A 320 8.66 -26.43 24.42
CA ILE A 320 8.97 -26.33 22.98
C ILE A 320 10.50 -26.42 22.74
N ILE A 321 11.30 -26.34 23.80
CA ILE A 321 12.78 -26.38 23.81
C ILE A 321 13.25 -27.79 24.16
#